data_AF-A0A1W1HHP3-F1
#
_entry.id   AF-A0A1W1HHP3-F1
#
_cell.length_a   1.000
_cell.length_b   1.000
_cell.length_c   1.000
_cell.angle_alpha   90.00
_cell.angle_beta   90.00
_cell.angle_gamma   90.00
#
_symmetry.space_group_name_H-M   'P 1'
#
loop_
_entity.id
_entity.type
_entity.pdbx_description
1 polymer ?
#
loop_
_entity_poly.entity_id
_entity_poly.type
_entity_poly.pdbx_seq_one_letter_code
_entity_poly.pdbx_strand_id
1 'polypeptide(L)'
;MQKYIFSRLVQSLCILFGVLFIVFFMMQVTGDPVSLLLSRHATPQEVEEMREELGYNRPILIQFTSFVSRAVVGDFGRSFRHKQPAMDLIIERLPATVELAVTALLISLILGIPLGLISGSNPGSFWDVISRGTGLLGQTIPNFWLALILILVFSVNLGWFPSFGRETWHFMGLTLPTRSVILPAFSLSLFTMGQLIRFTRSAVLEIRSEDYVRTAYSKGIPDRKVYIRHILRNASIPLISIVGVQFGYLLSGSIYIETIFSWPGLGNLLAESIGNRDFALVQAIAFFSSFVVVTLNLLTDIAYGLADPRIRYE
;
A
#
# COMPACT_ATOMS: atom_id res chain seq x y z
N MET A 1 -12.84 -12.43 -21.83
CA MET A 1 -11.59 -12.82 -21.14
C MET A 1 -10.34 -12.29 -21.84
N GLN A 2 -9.96 -12.73 -23.05
CA GLN A 2 -8.77 -12.21 -23.73
C GLN A 2 -8.85 -10.69 -24.02
N LYS A 3 -9.98 -10.20 -24.57
CA LYS A 3 -10.23 -8.77 -24.77
C LYS A 3 -10.16 -7.95 -23.47
N TYR A 4 -10.72 -8.50 -22.38
CA TYR A 4 -10.70 -7.88 -21.06
C TYR A 4 -9.26 -7.74 -20.52
N ILE A 5 -8.48 -8.83 -20.53
CA ILE A 5 -7.07 -8.80 -20.10
C ILE A 5 -6.26 -7.82 -20.94
N PHE A 6 -6.44 -7.83 -22.26
CA PHE A 6 -5.73 -6.91 -23.15
C PHE A 6 -6.07 -5.45 -22.84
N SER A 7 -7.36 -5.12 -22.65
CA SER A 7 -7.81 -3.77 -22.28
C SER A 7 -7.17 -3.31 -20.96
N ARG A 8 -7.18 -4.17 -19.93
CA ARG A 8 -6.56 -3.88 -18.63
C ARG A 8 -5.04 -3.72 -18.73
N LEU A 9 -4.38 -4.50 -19.58
CA LEU A 9 -2.93 -4.40 -19.81
C LEU A 9 -2.57 -3.08 -20.50
N VAL A 10 -3.33 -2.66 -21.51
CA VAL A 10 -3.14 -1.34 -22.17
C VAL A 10 -3.36 -0.20 -21.18
N GLN A 11 -4.43 -0.25 -20.38
CA GLN A 11 -4.69 0.75 -19.33
C GLN A 11 -3.53 0.80 -18.32
N SER A 12 -3.04 -0.36 -17.89
CA SER A 12 -1.89 -0.48 -16.97
C SER A 12 -0.63 0.17 -17.54
N LEU A 13 -0.31 -0.08 -18.82
CA LEU A 13 0.82 0.53 -19.49
C LEU A 13 0.67 2.05 -19.62
N CYS A 14 -0.53 2.53 -19.96
CA CYS A 14 -0.82 3.97 -20.01
C CYS A 14 -0.62 4.64 -18.65
N ILE A 15 -1.05 3.99 -17.56
CA ILE A 15 -0.85 4.50 -16.20
C ILE A 15 0.64 4.58 -15.87
N LEU A 16 1.42 3.53 -16.15
CA LEU A 16 2.86 3.52 -15.88
C LEU A 16 3.62 4.56 -16.69
N PHE A 17 3.25 4.74 -17.96
CA PHE A 17 3.80 5.81 -18.78
C PHE A 17 3.44 7.20 -18.23
N GLY A 18 2.19 7.39 -17.79
CA GLY A 18 1.75 8.60 -17.10
C GLY A 18 2.55 8.89 -15.84
N VAL A 19 2.87 7.86 -15.04
CA VAL A 19 3.73 8.00 -13.85
C VAL A 19 5.15 8.42 -14.24
N LEU A 20 5.77 7.77 -15.23
CA LEU A 20 7.11 8.16 -15.71
C LEU A 20 7.12 9.63 -16.16
N PHE A 21 6.09 10.04 -16.91
CA PHE A 21 5.93 11.41 -17.35
C PHE A 21 5.82 12.36 -16.15
N ILE A 22 4.85 12.14 -15.25
CA ILE A 22 4.59 13.02 -14.11
C ILE A 22 5.81 13.14 -13.21
N VAL A 23 6.42 12.01 -12.84
CA VAL A 23 7.55 12.03 -11.89
C VAL A 23 8.77 12.67 -12.52
N PHE A 24 9.06 12.42 -13.81
CA PHE A 24 10.15 13.10 -14.51
C PHE A 24 9.98 14.62 -14.50
N PHE A 25 8.81 15.12 -14.93
CA PHE A 25 8.57 16.57 -14.98
C PHE A 25 8.47 17.20 -13.61
N MET A 26 7.88 16.52 -12.61
CA MET A 26 7.89 17.01 -11.22
C MET A 26 9.31 17.22 -10.73
N MET A 27 10.21 16.25 -10.92
CA MET A 27 11.60 16.39 -10.50
C MET A 27 12.30 17.54 -11.25
N GLN A 28 12.05 17.69 -12.55
CA GLN A 28 12.62 18.79 -13.33
C GLN A 28 12.20 20.18 -12.81
N VAL A 29 10.96 20.33 -12.34
CA VAL A 29 10.45 21.59 -11.77
C VAL A 29 11.10 21.90 -10.41
N THR A 30 11.59 20.89 -9.68
CA THR A 30 12.28 21.11 -8.40
C THR A 30 13.68 21.73 -8.54
N GLY A 31 14.19 21.87 -9.77
CA GLY A 31 15.46 22.52 -10.09
C GLY A 31 16.56 21.55 -10.53
N ASP A 32 17.77 22.08 -10.72
CA ASP A 32 18.94 21.30 -11.15
C ASP A 32 19.58 20.54 -9.97
N PRO A 33 19.57 19.19 -9.96
CA PRO A 33 20.13 18.40 -8.87
C PRO A 33 21.66 18.53 -8.79
N VAL A 34 22.34 18.91 -9.87
CA VAL A 34 23.81 19.00 -9.95
C VAL A 34 24.37 19.95 -8.89
N SER A 35 23.66 21.05 -8.63
CA SER A 35 24.05 22.06 -7.64
C SER A 35 24.16 21.53 -6.19
N LEU A 36 23.54 20.38 -5.91
CA LEU A 36 23.54 19.75 -4.59
C LEU A 36 24.56 18.61 -4.48
N LEU A 37 25.05 18.13 -5.62
CA LEU A 37 26.07 17.07 -5.70
C LEU A 37 27.46 17.63 -5.47
N LEU A 38 27.65 18.90 -5.81
CA LEU A 38 28.92 19.58 -5.70
C LEU A 38 29.05 20.30 -4.36
N SER A 39 30.30 20.48 -3.92
CA SER A 39 30.57 21.22 -2.68
C SER A 39 30.05 22.66 -2.82
N ARG A 40 29.71 23.30 -1.70
CA ARG A 40 29.30 24.72 -1.69
C ARG A 40 30.35 25.68 -2.29
N HIS A 41 31.59 25.21 -2.45
CA HIS A 41 32.71 25.97 -3.02
C HIS A 41 33.05 25.54 -4.45
N ALA A 42 32.25 24.67 -5.08
CA ALA A 42 32.49 24.23 -6.45
C ALA A 42 32.43 25.42 -7.41
N THR A 43 33.39 25.45 -8.32
CA THR A 43 33.48 26.48 -9.35
C THR A 43 32.33 26.31 -10.36
N PRO A 44 31.89 27.38 -11.04
CA PRO A 44 30.88 27.27 -12.10
C PRO A 44 31.27 26.31 -13.23
N GLN A 45 32.58 26.10 -13.45
CA GLN A 45 33.11 25.16 -14.44
C GLN A 45 32.86 23.70 -14.01
N GLU A 46 33.16 23.34 -12.77
CA GLU A 46 32.88 22.00 -12.22
C GLU A 46 31.38 21.67 -12.24
N VAL A 47 30.52 22.68 -12.05
CA VAL A 47 29.05 22.52 -12.17
C VAL A 47 28.65 22.18 -13.60
N GLU A 48 29.21 22.87 -14.58
CA GLU A 48 28.86 22.66 -15.98
C GLU A 48 29.38 21.32 -16.52
N GLU A 49 30.60 20.93 -16.13
CA GLU A 49 31.19 19.62 -16.45
C GLU A 49 30.33 18.47 -15.90
N MET A 50 29.91 18.57 -14.63
CA MET A 50 29.02 17.57 -14.01
C MET A 50 27.64 17.53 -14.69
N ARG A 51 27.14 18.68 -15.12
CA ARG A 51 25.85 18.77 -15.84
C ARG A 51 25.92 18.11 -17.22
N GLU A 52 27.07 18.22 -17.89
CA GLU A 52 27.34 17.54 -19.15
C GLU A 52 27.47 16.02 -18.96
N GLU A 53 28.21 15.57 -17.94
CA GLU A 53 28.40 14.16 -17.61
C GLU A 53 27.06 13.46 -17.29
N LEU A 54 26.21 14.12 -16.50
CA LEU A 54 24.89 13.59 -16.13
C LEU A 54 23.82 13.80 -17.22
N GLY A 55 24.14 14.56 -18.27
CA GLY A 55 23.25 14.80 -19.41
C GLY A 55 22.10 15.78 -19.14
N TYR A 56 22.17 16.54 -18.05
CA TYR A 56 21.18 17.58 -17.70
C TYR A 56 21.26 18.82 -18.61
N ASN A 57 22.31 18.93 -19.41
CA ASN A 57 22.46 19.95 -20.48
C ASN A 57 21.67 19.67 -21.75
N ARG A 58 21.16 18.44 -21.92
CA ARG A 58 20.45 18.06 -23.14
C ARG A 58 19.04 18.65 -23.14
N PRO A 59 18.42 18.87 -24.32
CA PRO A 59 17.00 19.21 -24.40
C PRO A 59 16.12 18.28 -23.56
N ILE A 60 15.12 18.84 -22.87
CA ILE A 60 14.25 18.10 -21.92
C ILE A 60 13.63 16.86 -22.56
N LEU A 61 13.24 16.93 -23.84
CA LEU A 61 12.71 15.80 -24.58
C LEU A 61 13.71 14.64 -24.68
N ILE A 62 15.01 14.93 -24.91
CA ILE A 62 16.06 13.91 -24.99
C ILE A 62 16.31 13.30 -23.61
N GLN A 63 16.29 14.12 -22.55
CA GLN A 63 16.39 13.64 -21.18
C GLN A 63 15.24 12.69 -20.84
N PHE A 64 14.01 13.05 -21.21
CA PHE A 64 12.83 12.22 -21.00
C PHE A 64 12.90 10.90 -21.78
N THR A 65 13.25 10.93 -23.07
CA THR A 65 13.37 9.69 -23.86
C THR A 65 14.47 8.77 -23.33
N SER A 66 15.60 9.34 -22.88
CA SER A 66 16.68 8.58 -22.25
C SER A 66 16.23 7.96 -20.91
N PHE A 67 15.53 8.73 -20.09
CA PHE A 67 14.95 8.27 -18.84
C PHE A 67 13.96 7.11 -19.06
N VAL A 68 13.00 7.25 -19.98
CA VAL A 68 12.04 6.19 -20.29
C VAL A 68 12.75 4.94 -20.83
N SER A 69 13.74 5.10 -21.72
CA SER A 69 14.49 3.95 -22.26
C SER A 69 15.23 3.18 -21.18
N ARG A 70 15.84 3.86 -20.20
CA ARG A 70 16.53 3.21 -19.07
C ARG A 70 15.53 2.60 -18.09
N ALA A 71 14.42 3.28 -17.81
CA ALA A 71 13.37 2.80 -16.93
C ALA A 71 12.77 1.46 -17.41
N VAL A 72 12.62 1.26 -18.73
CA VAL A 72 12.12 0.00 -19.31
C VAL A 72 13.01 -1.21 -18.98
N VAL A 73 14.32 -1.01 -18.84
CA VAL A 73 15.26 -2.07 -18.43
C VAL A 73 15.53 -2.06 -16.92
N GLY A 74 14.79 -1.24 -16.15
CA GLY A 74 14.91 -1.15 -14.70
C GLY A 74 16.07 -0.28 -14.20
N ASP A 75 16.72 0.49 -15.08
CA ASP A 75 17.79 1.41 -14.71
C ASP A 75 17.25 2.82 -14.48
N PHE A 76 17.30 3.26 -13.22
CA PHE A 76 16.93 4.62 -12.80
C PHE A 76 18.15 5.46 -12.42
N GLY A 77 19.35 4.96 -12.68
CA GLY A 77 20.60 5.56 -12.27
C GLY A 77 21.00 5.21 -10.83
N ARG A 78 21.97 5.98 -10.32
CA ARG A 78 22.58 5.77 -9.01
C ARG A 78 22.10 6.83 -8.03
N SER A 79 21.82 6.40 -6.80
CA SER A 79 21.66 7.31 -5.67
C SER A 79 22.99 8.00 -5.37
N PHE A 80 22.96 9.33 -5.29
CA PHE A 80 24.15 10.10 -4.93
C PHE A 80 24.43 10.02 -3.42
N ARG A 81 23.38 9.93 -2.61
CA ARG A 81 23.51 9.82 -1.15
C ARG A 81 24.05 8.46 -0.72
N HIS A 82 23.50 7.38 -1.28
CA HIS A 82 23.86 6.01 -0.93
C HIS A 82 24.98 5.44 -1.80
N LYS A 83 25.35 6.12 -2.89
CA LYS A 83 26.39 5.71 -3.85
C LYS A 83 26.14 4.32 -4.46
N GLN A 84 24.88 3.91 -4.56
CA GLN A 84 24.43 2.60 -5.04
C GLN A 84 23.36 2.76 -6.12
N PRO A 85 23.15 1.77 -7.01
CA PRO A 85 22.04 1.77 -7.95
C PRO A 85 20.69 1.92 -7.22
N ALA A 86 19.81 2.76 -7.77
CA ALA A 86 18.52 3.05 -7.13
C ALA A 86 17.64 1.79 -7.00
N MET A 87 17.68 0.89 -8.00
CA MET A 87 16.89 -0.34 -7.99
C MET A 87 17.34 -1.33 -6.92
N ASP A 88 18.65 -1.43 -6.65
CA ASP A 88 19.19 -2.32 -5.62
C ASP A 88 18.69 -1.93 -4.23
N LEU A 89 18.69 -0.62 -3.95
CA LEU A 89 18.15 -0.05 -2.71
C LEU A 89 16.65 -0.32 -2.56
N ILE A 90 15.88 -0.28 -3.65
CA ILE A 90 14.46 -0.62 -3.63
C ILE A 90 14.27 -2.09 -3.25
N ILE A 91 15.01 -3.00 -3.89
CA ILE A 91 14.91 -4.44 -3.62
C ILE A 91 15.31 -4.74 -2.17
N GLU A 92 16.31 -4.05 -1.62
CA GLU A 92 16.74 -4.20 -0.23
C GLU A 92 15.65 -3.74 0.77
N ARG A 93 14.95 -2.64 0.47
CA ARG A 93 13.96 -2.03 1.38
C ARG A 93 12.54 -2.60 1.22
N LEU A 94 12.22 -3.16 0.06
CA LEU A 94 10.90 -3.70 -0.25
C LEU A 94 10.38 -4.73 0.79
N PRO A 95 11.18 -5.70 1.28
CA PRO A 95 10.71 -6.66 2.28
C PRO A 95 10.18 -6.01 3.55
N ALA A 96 10.74 -4.88 3.98
CA ALA A 96 10.27 -4.16 5.16
C ALA A 96 8.86 -3.58 4.95
N THR A 97 8.62 -2.94 3.80
CA THR A 97 7.30 -2.38 3.46
C THR A 97 6.26 -3.49 3.30
N VAL A 98 6.63 -4.60 2.66
CA VAL A 98 5.74 -5.76 2.51
C VAL A 98 5.40 -6.38 3.87
N GLU A 99 6.38 -6.58 4.75
CA GLU A 99 6.15 -7.10 6.10
C GLU A 99 5.16 -6.24 6.89
N LEU A 100 5.33 -4.91 6.84
CA LEU A 100 4.44 -3.97 7.50
C LEU A 100 3.02 -4.01 6.90
N ALA A 101 2.91 -3.97 5.58
CA ALA A 101 1.62 -4.00 4.89
C ALA A 101 0.87 -5.32 5.12
N VAL A 102 1.55 -6.47 5.06
CA VAL A 102 0.95 -7.78 5.35
C VAL A 102 0.49 -7.86 6.80
N THR A 103 1.31 -7.40 7.75
CA THR A 103 0.92 -7.41 9.16
C THR A 103 -0.29 -6.52 9.43
N ALA A 104 -0.31 -5.31 8.86
CA ALA A 104 -1.45 -4.40 8.98
C ALA A 104 -2.72 -4.98 8.33
N LEU A 105 -2.57 -5.67 7.20
CA LEU A 105 -3.68 -6.36 6.54
C LEU A 105 -4.21 -7.49 7.42
N LEU A 106 -3.34 -8.33 7.97
CA LEU A 106 -3.74 -9.43 8.85
C LEU A 106 -4.51 -8.92 10.07
N ILE A 107 -4.03 -7.86 10.73
CA ILE A 107 -4.78 -7.21 11.83
C ILE A 107 -6.16 -6.76 11.35
N SER A 108 -6.22 -6.10 10.19
CA SER A 108 -7.47 -5.61 9.61
C SER A 108 -8.45 -6.74 9.27
N LEU A 109 -7.96 -7.87 8.77
CA LEU A 109 -8.77 -9.05 8.44
C LEU A 109 -9.28 -9.74 9.70
N ILE A 110 -8.38 -10.02 10.64
CA ILE A 110 -8.67 -10.77 11.87
C ILE A 110 -9.65 -10.02 12.76
N LEU A 111 -9.57 -8.69 12.80
CA LEU A 111 -10.47 -7.88 13.63
C LEU A 111 -11.66 -7.35 12.83
N GLY A 112 -11.42 -6.84 11.63
CA GLY A 112 -12.43 -6.11 10.87
C GLY A 112 -13.52 -6.99 10.27
N ILE A 113 -13.16 -8.14 9.69
CA ILE A 113 -14.15 -9.05 9.09
C ILE A 113 -15.05 -9.64 10.17
N PRO A 114 -14.54 -10.26 11.28
CA PRO A 114 -15.42 -10.80 12.32
C PRO A 114 -16.34 -9.75 12.95
N LEU A 115 -15.84 -8.54 13.23
CA LEU A 115 -16.67 -7.46 13.77
C LEU A 115 -17.78 -7.07 12.79
N GLY A 116 -17.45 -6.86 11.50
CA GLY A 116 -18.46 -6.54 10.48
C GLY A 116 -19.49 -7.65 10.29
N LEU A 117 -19.06 -8.91 10.34
CA LEU A 117 -19.92 -10.08 10.25
C LEU A 117 -20.91 -10.16 11.42
N ILE A 118 -20.42 -10.03 12.66
CA ILE A 118 -21.25 -10.07 13.88
C ILE A 118 -22.24 -8.91 13.89
N SER A 119 -21.76 -7.70 13.57
CA SER A 119 -22.58 -6.47 13.52
C SER A 119 -23.68 -6.52 12.47
N GLY A 120 -23.41 -7.03 11.27
CA GLY A 120 -24.42 -7.17 10.21
C GLY A 120 -25.45 -8.25 10.52
N SER A 121 -25.05 -9.28 11.25
CA SER A 121 -25.93 -10.40 11.62
C SER A 121 -26.95 -10.02 12.67
N ASN A 122 -26.59 -9.14 13.61
CA ASN A 122 -27.47 -8.70 14.68
C ASN A 122 -27.51 -7.17 14.80
N PRO A 123 -28.25 -6.49 13.90
CA PRO A 123 -28.35 -5.03 13.90
C PRO A 123 -28.96 -4.52 15.20
N GLY A 124 -28.40 -3.44 15.76
CA GLY A 124 -28.82 -2.86 17.03
C GLY A 124 -28.22 -3.53 18.28
N SER A 125 -27.49 -4.65 18.12
CA SER A 125 -26.78 -5.27 19.24
C SER A 125 -25.61 -4.42 19.76
N PHE A 126 -25.14 -4.74 20.96
CA PHE A 126 -23.93 -4.14 21.54
C PHE A 126 -22.72 -4.25 20.59
N TRP A 127 -22.54 -5.40 19.93
CA TRP A 127 -21.48 -5.62 18.95
C TRP A 127 -21.66 -4.78 17.67
N ASP A 128 -22.90 -4.48 17.27
CA ASP A 128 -23.18 -3.55 16.18
C ASP A 128 -22.79 -2.12 16.55
N VAL A 129 -23.09 -1.67 17.78
CA VAL A 129 -22.68 -0.35 18.27
C VAL A 129 -21.16 -0.22 18.32
N ILE A 130 -20.45 -1.20 18.90
CA ILE A 130 -18.97 -1.22 18.92
C ILE A 130 -18.42 -1.18 17.51
N SER A 131 -18.89 -2.05 16.62
CA SER A 131 -18.36 -2.15 15.25
C SER A 131 -18.54 -0.86 14.48
N ARG A 132 -19.69 -0.18 14.62
CA ARG A 132 -19.90 1.14 14.02
C ARG A 132 -18.97 2.19 14.62
N GLY A 133 -18.79 2.18 15.95
CA GLY A 133 -17.87 3.07 16.64
C GLY A 133 -16.43 2.89 16.18
N THR A 134 -15.91 1.66 16.20
CA THR A 134 -14.58 1.32 15.70
C THR A 134 -14.41 1.65 14.22
N GLY A 135 -15.42 1.34 13.40
CA GLY A 135 -15.40 1.64 11.97
C GLY A 135 -15.42 3.13 11.63
N LEU A 136 -16.05 3.94 12.48
CA LEU A 136 -16.04 5.40 12.38
C LEU A 136 -14.68 5.96 12.85
N LEU A 137 -14.27 5.61 14.07
CA LEU A 137 -13.00 6.08 14.65
C LEU A 137 -11.83 5.76 13.74
N GLY A 138 -11.78 4.54 13.19
CA GLY A 138 -10.66 4.15 12.36
C GLY A 138 -10.51 4.93 11.07
N GLN A 139 -11.58 5.56 10.57
CA GLN A 139 -11.52 6.35 9.35
C GLN A 139 -11.51 7.85 9.57
N THR A 140 -11.93 8.29 10.75
CA THR A 140 -11.88 9.70 11.13
C THR A 140 -10.52 10.08 11.75
N ILE A 141 -9.87 9.15 12.44
CA ILE A 141 -8.59 9.40 13.09
C ILE A 141 -7.47 9.40 12.03
N PRO A 142 -6.65 10.46 11.93
CA PRO A 142 -5.48 10.45 11.05
C PRO A 142 -4.43 9.43 11.53
N ASN A 143 -3.94 8.59 10.60
CA ASN A 143 -2.99 7.51 10.92
C ASN A 143 -1.70 8.00 11.58
N PHE A 144 -1.16 9.15 11.15
CA PHE A 144 0.05 9.73 11.74
C PHE A 144 -0.17 10.15 13.20
N TRP A 145 -1.34 10.73 13.51
CA TRP A 145 -1.65 11.16 14.86
C TRP A 145 -1.80 9.96 15.78
N LEU A 146 -2.51 8.93 15.30
CA LEU A 146 -2.64 7.66 16.02
C LEU A 146 -1.27 7.03 16.30
N ALA A 147 -0.37 7.00 15.32
CA ALA A 147 0.98 6.49 15.49
C ALA A 147 1.72 7.20 16.63
N LEU A 148 1.67 8.54 16.68
CA LEU A 148 2.30 9.32 17.75
C LEU A 148 1.69 9.03 19.13
N ILE A 149 0.36 8.90 19.22
CA ILE A 149 -0.31 8.54 20.48
C ILE A 149 0.06 7.13 20.92
N LEU A 150 0.12 6.18 20.00
CA LEU A 150 0.51 4.80 20.31
C LEU A 150 1.96 4.72 20.80
N ILE A 151 2.88 5.48 20.19
CA ILE A 151 4.25 5.61 20.68
C ILE A 151 4.26 6.19 22.10
N LEU A 152 3.56 7.31 22.34
CA LEU A 152 3.53 7.96 23.65
C LEU A 152 2.99 7.03 24.75
N VAL A 153 1.89 6.34 24.48
CA VAL A 153 1.25 5.48 25.48
C VAL A 153 2.02 4.18 25.66
N PHE A 154 2.25 3.43 24.58
CA PHE A 154 2.73 2.06 24.68
C PHE A 154 4.24 1.92 24.65
N SER A 155 4.97 2.90 24.10
CA SER A 155 6.43 2.89 24.12
C SER A 155 6.98 3.75 25.25
N VAL A 156 6.60 5.03 25.32
CA VAL A 156 7.20 5.97 26.29
C VAL A 156 6.68 5.75 27.70
N ASN A 157 5.36 5.73 27.90
CA ASN A 157 4.78 5.63 29.26
C ASN A 157 4.81 4.20 29.81
N LEU A 158 4.45 3.22 28.98
CA LEU A 158 4.31 1.82 29.40
C LEU A 158 5.56 0.97 29.15
N GLY A 159 6.41 1.32 28.19
CA GLY A 159 7.61 0.53 27.86
C GLY A 159 7.31 -0.86 27.27
N TRP A 160 6.12 -1.08 26.69
CA TRP A 160 5.72 -2.39 26.18
C TRP A 160 6.32 -2.73 24.81
N PHE A 161 6.49 -1.72 23.96
CA PHE A 161 6.97 -1.86 22.58
C PHE A 161 8.04 -0.81 22.27
N PRO A 162 8.96 -1.09 21.33
CA PRO A 162 9.92 -0.09 20.87
C PRO A 162 9.20 1.05 20.11
N SER A 163 9.79 2.25 20.13
CA SER A 163 9.24 3.44 19.50
C SER A 163 9.64 3.59 18.03
N PHE A 164 10.75 2.98 17.62
CA PHE A 164 11.29 3.07 16.27
C PHE A 164 12.09 1.82 15.88
N GLY A 165 12.35 1.68 14.58
CA GLY A 165 13.18 0.64 13.99
C GLY A 165 12.42 -0.64 13.63
N ARG A 166 13.10 -1.49 12.86
CA ARG A 166 12.65 -2.83 12.48
C ARG A 166 13.59 -3.85 13.11
N GLU A 167 13.11 -4.50 14.15
CA GLU A 167 13.76 -5.67 14.71
C GLU A 167 13.20 -6.90 14.02
N THR A 168 14.09 -7.78 13.59
CA THR A 168 13.72 -9.05 12.95
C THR A 168 14.36 -10.20 13.68
N TRP A 169 13.66 -11.33 13.72
CA TRP A 169 14.18 -12.57 14.25
C TRP A 169 14.37 -13.56 13.11
N HIS A 170 15.60 -14.04 12.93
CA HIS A 170 15.90 -15.08 11.96
C HIS A 170 15.71 -16.46 12.59
N PHE A 171 14.78 -17.25 12.05
CA PHE A 171 14.53 -18.62 12.47
C PHE A 171 14.45 -19.53 11.26
N MET A 172 15.30 -20.55 11.20
CA MET A 172 15.33 -21.55 10.11
C MET A 172 15.40 -20.93 8.70
N GLY A 173 16.16 -19.84 8.54
CA GLY A 173 16.27 -19.11 7.27
C GLY A 173 15.10 -18.18 6.95
N LEU A 174 14.07 -18.14 7.80
CA LEU A 174 12.95 -17.20 7.69
C LEU A 174 13.20 -15.96 8.56
N THR A 175 12.94 -14.78 8.01
CA THR A 175 12.96 -13.52 8.75
C THR A 175 11.55 -13.24 9.26
N LEU A 176 11.36 -13.32 10.57
CA LEU A 176 10.07 -13.11 11.22
C LEU A 176 10.00 -11.72 11.89
N PRO A 177 8.83 -11.06 11.83
CA PRO A 177 8.60 -9.83 12.57
C PRO A 177 8.68 -10.07 14.09
N THR A 178 9.21 -9.10 14.82
CA THR A 178 9.18 -9.09 16.30
C THR A 178 8.09 -8.15 16.82
N ARG A 179 8.18 -7.76 18.09
CA ARG A 179 7.30 -6.79 18.72
C ARG A 179 7.38 -5.39 18.08
N SER A 180 8.45 -5.09 17.35
CA SER A 180 8.65 -3.80 16.70
C SER A 180 7.61 -3.47 15.61
N VAL A 181 7.05 -4.48 14.94
CA VAL A 181 6.05 -4.28 13.89
C VAL A 181 4.66 -3.92 14.43
N ILE A 182 4.37 -4.20 15.71
CA ILE A 182 3.00 -4.20 16.24
C ILE A 182 2.39 -2.80 16.21
N LEU A 183 3.07 -1.80 16.77
CA LEU A 183 2.58 -0.41 16.77
C LEU A 183 2.43 0.19 15.37
N PRO A 184 3.43 0.11 14.46
CA PRO A 184 3.27 0.63 13.11
C PRO A 184 2.18 -0.11 12.33
N ALA A 185 2.12 -1.44 12.41
CA ALA A 185 1.10 -2.22 11.73
C ALA A 185 -0.30 -1.91 12.26
N PHE A 186 -0.46 -1.77 13.57
CA PHE A 186 -1.76 -1.42 14.17
C PHE A 186 -2.21 -0.02 13.72
N SER A 187 -1.29 0.95 13.71
CA SER A 187 -1.53 2.32 13.25
C SER A 187 -2.02 2.34 11.80
N LEU A 188 -1.37 1.56 10.94
CA LEU A 188 -1.72 1.45 9.53
C LEU A 188 -3.03 0.66 9.31
N SER A 189 -3.30 -0.34 10.17
CA SER A 189 -4.47 -1.22 10.05
C SER A 189 -5.79 -0.54 10.37
N LEU A 190 -5.81 0.50 11.21
CA LEU A 190 -7.07 1.00 11.79
C LEU A 190 -8.04 1.53 10.72
N PHE A 191 -7.51 2.23 9.71
CA PHE A 191 -8.28 2.73 8.57
C PHE A 191 -8.89 1.58 7.75
N THR A 192 -8.05 0.63 7.33
CA THR A 192 -8.45 -0.54 6.55
C THR A 192 -9.41 -1.43 7.32
N MET A 193 -9.17 -1.65 8.62
CA MET A 193 -10.07 -2.36 9.51
C MET A 193 -11.44 -1.71 9.54
N GLY A 194 -11.53 -0.39 9.70
CA GLY A 194 -12.81 0.30 9.68
C GLY A 194 -13.53 0.17 8.35
N GLN A 195 -12.79 0.19 7.24
CA GLN A 195 -13.33 -0.01 5.89
C GLN A 195 -13.90 -1.42 5.73
N LEU A 196 -13.16 -2.44 6.15
CA LEU A 196 -13.60 -3.82 6.14
C LEU A 196 -14.81 -4.07 7.03
N ILE A 197 -14.88 -3.47 8.24
CA ILE A 197 -16.04 -3.59 9.12
C ILE A 197 -17.31 -3.10 8.40
N ARG A 198 -17.27 -1.89 7.84
CA ARG A 198 -18.45 -1.29 7.20
C ARG A 198 -18.85 -2.05 5.95
N PHE A 199 -17.89 -2.41 5.11
CA PHE A 199 -18.16 -3.15 3.88
C PHE A 199 -18.75 -4.53 4.18
N THR A 200 -18.12 -5.29 5.09
CA THR A 200 -18.59 -6.61 5.51
C THR A 200 -20.00 -6.53 6.11
N ARG A 201 -20.25 -5.55 6.97
CA ARG A 201 -21.56 -5.32 7.58
C ARG A 201 -22.63 -5.06 6.51
N SER A 202 -22.35 -4.18 5.56
CA SER A 202 -23.28 -3.88 4.46
C SER A 202 -23.58 -5.12 3.61
N ALA A 203 -22.55 -5.88 3.24
CA ALA A 203 -22.71 -7.12 2.49
C ALA A 203 -23.57 -8.15 3.24
N VAL A 204 -23.37 -8.31 4.54
CA VAL A 204 -24.19 -9.23 5.37
C VAL A 204 -25.66 -8.78 5.43
N LEU A 205 -25.91 -7.47 5.58
CA LEU A 205 -27.27 -6.94 5.60
C LEU A 205 -28.00 -7.16 4.27
N GLU A 206 -27.30 -6.91 3.16
CA GLU A 206 -27.82 -7.15 1.81
C GLU A 206 -28.14 -8.64 1.60
N ILE A 207 -27.18 -9.52 1.83
CA ILE A 207 -27.35 -10.97 1.68
C ILE A 207 -28.47 -11.51 2.56
N ARG A 208 -28.60 -11.01 3.81
CA ARG A 208 -29.67 -11.45 4.71
C ARG A 208 -31.06 -11.06 4.19
N SER A 209 -31.16 -10.00 3.39
CA SER A 209 -32.43 -9.55 2.80
C SER A 209 -32.88 -10.36 1.59
N GLU A 210 -32.02 -11.25 1.08
CA GLU A 210 -32.27 -12.08 -0.10
C GLU A 210 -33.29 -13.21 0.12
N ASP A 211 -34.05 -13.53 -0.94
CA ASP A 211 -35.13 -14.51 -0.89
C ASP A 211 -34.64 -15.94 -0.65
N TYR A 212 -33.43 -16.29 -1.09
CA TYR A 212 -32.86 -17.61 -0.80
C TYR A 212 -32.53 -17.80 0.69
N VAL A 213 -32.21 -16.72 1.41
CA VAL A 213 -31.98 -16.75 2.85
C VAL A 213 -33.31 -16.90 3.59
N ARG A 214 -34.35 -16.14 3.19
CA ARG A 214 -35.71 -16.31 3.72
C ARG A 214 -36.23 -17.73 3.51
N THR A 215 -36.04 -18.28 2.31
CA THR A 215 -36.41 -19.66 1.98
C THR A 215 -35.68 -20.68 2.86
N ALA A 216 -34.40 -20.46 3.17
CA ALA A 216 -33.62 -21.32 4.06
C ALA A 216 -34.22 -21.35 5.48
N TYR A 217 -34.62 -20.18 6.00
CA TYR A 217 -35.32 -20.09 7.29
C TYR A 217 -36.69 -20.77 7.25
N SER A 218 -37.48 -20.57 6.18
CA SER A 218 -38.79 -21.23 6.01
C SER A 218 -38.70 -22.75 5.93
N LYS A 219 -37.56 -23.29 5.48
CA LYS A 219 -37.25 -24.73 5.47
C LYS A 219 -36.83 -25.27 6.85
N GLY A 220 -36.83 -24.45 7.90
CA GLY A 220 -36.43 -24.85 9.26
C GLY A 220 -34.93 -25.10 9.41
N ILE A 221 -34.09 -24.56 8.53
CA ILE A 221 -32.64 -24.70 8.63
C ILE A 221 -32.16 -23.93 9.86
N PRO A 222 -31.35 -24.51 10.77
CA PRO A 222 -30.85 -23.83 11.96
C PRO A 222 -30.06 -22.55 11.62
N ASP A 223 -30.22 -21.51 12.43
CA ASP A 223 -29.57 -20.20 12.26
C ASP A 223 -28.07 -20.28 11.97
N ARG A 224 -27.35 -21.12 12.72
CA ARG A 224 -25.90 -21.33 12.53
C ARG A 224 -25.56 -21.84 11.13
N LYS A 225 -26.40 -22.73 10.58
CA LYS A 225 -26.20 -23.31 9.25
C LYS A 225 -26.60 -22.33 8.15
N VAL A 226 -27.67 -21.55 8.35
CA VAL A 226 -28.01 -20.43 7.45
C VAL A 226 -26.86 -19.43 7.40
N TYR A 227 -26.37 -19.02 8.57
CA TYR A 227 -25.28 -18.07 8.71
C TYR A 227 -24.00 -18.53 8.00
N ILE A 228 -23.48 -19.72 8.33
CA ILE A 228 -22.21 -20.19 7.78
C ILE A 228 -22.31 -20.49 6.28
N ARG A 229 -23.39 -21.17 5.84
CA ARG A 229 -23.46 -21.67 4.45
C ARG A 229 -24.07 -20.68 3.46
N HIS A 230 -24.97 -19.81 3.90
CA HIS A 230 -25.71 -18.90 3.02
C HIS A 230 -25.30 -17.44 3.20
N ILE A 231 -24.92 -17.00 4.40
CA ILE A 231 -24.51 -15.61 4.63
C ILE A 231 -23.00 -15.46 4.45
N LEU A 232 -22.18 -16.13 5.28
CA LEU A 232 -20.71 -16.00 5.26
C LEU A 232 -20.10 -16.34 3.90
N ARG A 233 -20.52 -17.45 3.30
CA ARG A 233 -19.97 -17.92 2.02
C ARG A 233 -20.27 -16.97 0.87
N ASN A 234 -21.42 -16.31 0.87
CA ASN A 234 -21.77 -15.35 -0.17
C ASN A 234 -21.13 -13.98 0.12
N ALA A 235 -20.98 -13.61 1.39
CA ALA A 235 -20.27 -12.39 1.79
C ALA A 235 -18.76 -12.45 1.50
N SER A 236 -18.15 -13.64 1.48
CA SER A 236 -16.72 -13.77 1.18
C SER A 236 -16.35 -13.43 -0.26
N ILE A 237 -17.28 -13.53 -1.21
CA ILE A 237 -17.02 -13.25 -2.63
C ILE A 237 -16.59 -11.78 -2.84
N PRO A 238 -17.37 -10.77 -2.44
CA PRO A 238 -16.95 -9.38 -2.56
C PRO A 238 -15.78 -9.01 -1.64
N LEU A 239 -15.59 -9.75 -0.53
CA LEU A 239 -14.47 -9.50 0.39
C LEU A 239 -13.12 -9.84 -0.21
N ILE A 240 -13.00 -10.87 -1.05
CA ILE A 240 -11.72 -11.22 -1.68
C ILE A 240 -11.22 -10.06 -2.55
N SER A 241 -12.11 -9.45 -3.33
CA SER A 241 -11.76 -8.33 -4.20
C SER A 241 -11.31 -7.11 -3.40
N ILE A 242 -12.05 -6.75 -2.35
CA ILE A 242 -11.70 -5.56 -1.57
C ILE A 242 -10.37 -5.74 -0.85
N VAL A 243 -10.05 -6.96 -0.37
CA VAL A 243 -8.78 -7.24 0.30
C VAL A 243 -7.58 -7.02 -0.62
N GLY A 244 -7.68 -7.41 -1.90
CA GLY A 244 -6.62 -7.14 -2.89
C GLY A 244 -6.36 -5.64 -3.07
N VAL A 245 -7.43 -4.86 -3.23
CA VAL A 245 -7.36 -3.39 -3.34
C VAL A 245 -6.75 -2.77 -2.07
N GLN A 246 -7.19 -3.22 -0.89
CA GLN A 246 -6.68 -2.72 0.38
C GLN A 246 -5.19 -3.01 0.58
N PHE A 247 -4.72 -4.17 0.12
CA PHE A 247 -3.30 -4.49 0.17
C PHE A 247 -2.46 -3.50 -0.65
N GLY A 248 -2.93 -3.13 -1.85
CA GLY A 248 -2.30 -2.08 -2.66
C GLY A 248 -2.24 -0.73 -1.94
N TYR A 249 -3.32 -0.33 -1.27
CA TYR A 249 -3.33 0.91 -0.47
C TYR A 249 -2.38 0.84 0.72
N LEU A 250 -2.23 -0.30 1.39
CA LEU A 250 -1.31 -0.46 2.53
C LEU A 250 0.15 -0.32 2.09
N LEU A 251 0.52 -0.84 0.92
CA LEU A 251 1.88 -0.68 0.37
C LEU A 251 2.21 0.78 0.02
N SER A 252 1.21 1.56 -0.43
CA SER A 252 1.40 2.98 -0.78
C SER A 252 1.22 3.93 0.40
N GLY A 253 0.36 3.59 1.35
CA GLY A 253 -0.02 4.42 2.49
C GLY A 253 0.91 4.29 3.69
N SER A 254 1.92 3.44 3.61
CA SER A 254 2.88 3.23 4.69
C SER A 254 3.87 4.38 4.85
N ILE A 255 4.03 5.29 3.89
CA ILE A 255 5.09 6.33 3.89
C ILE A 255 5.20 7.06 5.23
N TYR A 256 4.11 7.68 5.69
CA TYR A 256 4.12 8.45 6.94
C TYR A 256 4.37 7.57 8.16
N ILE A 257 3.81 6.35 8.18
CA ILE A 257 4.01 5.40 9.26
C ILE A 257 5.47 4.94 9.31
N GLU A 258 6.04 4.62 8.15
CA GLU A 258 7.44 4.22 8.06
C GLU A 258 8.37 5.33 8.51
N THR A 259 8.12 6.59 8.14
CA THR A 259 8.91 7.71 8.62
C THR A 259 8.79 7.92 10.14
N ILE A 260 7.57 7.89 10.69
CA ILE A 260 7.35 8.10 12.14
C ILE A 260 8.06 7.03 12.98
N PHE A 261 7.96 5.77 12.57
CA PHE A 261 8.59 4.65 13.27
C PHE A 261 10.03 4.41 12.79
N SER A 262 10.61 5.24 11.92
CA SER A 262 11.93 4.99 11.28
C SER A 262 12.05 3.57 10.72
N TRP A 263 10.96 3.05 10.17
CA TRP A 263 10.89 1.73 9.56
C TRP A 263 11.71 1.76 8.26
N PRO A 264 12.66 0.84 8.05
CA PRO A 264 13.55 0.86 6.90
C PRO A 264 12.87 0.29 5.65
N GLY A 265 11.74 0.87 5.25
CA GLY A 265 10.99 0.53 4.04
C GLY A 265 11.15 1.56 2.92
N LEU A 266 10.41 1.34 1.84
CA LEU A 266 10.40 2.18 0.64
C LEU A 266 9.82 3.56 0.91
N GLY A 267 8.83 3.66 1.80
CA GLY A 267 8.19 4.92 2.13
C GLY A 267 9.13 5.83 2.91
N ASN A 268 9.86 5.29 3.89
CA ASN A 268 10.89 6.07 4.55
C ASN A 268 12.04 6.44 3.59
N LEU A 269 12.48 5.50 2.73
CA LEU A 269 13.49 5.79 1.71
C LEU A 269 13.05 6.91 0.76
N LEU A 270 11.77 6.95 0.38
CA LEU A 270 11.21 8.02 -0.45
C LEU A 270 11.23 9.37 0.28
N ALA A 271 10.79 9.41 1.54
CA ALA A 271 10.78 10.63 2.35
C ALA A 271 12.21 11.19 2.50
N GLU A 272 13.18 10.33 2.79
CA GLU A 272 14.60 10.70 2.81
C GLU A 272 15.06 11.23 1.45
N SER A 273 14.76 10.51 0.36
CA SER A 273 15.19 10.86 -1.00
C SER A 273 14.66 12.21 -1.47
N ILE A 274 13.40 12.53 -1.16
CA ILE A 274 12.80 13.84 -1.42
C ILE A 274 13.57 14.93 -0.65
N GLY A 275 13.87 14.70 0.63
CA GLY A 275 14.61 15.64 1.48
C GLY A 275 16.01 15.96 0.95
N ASN A 276 16.69 14.99 0.31
CA ASN A 276 18.03 15.21 -0.26
C ASN A 276 18.01 15.51 -1.76
N ARG A 277 16.83 15.59 -2.38
CA ARG A 277 16.67 15.74 -3.83
C ARG A 277 17.46 14.68 -4.61
N ASP A 278 17.37 13.42 -4.17
CA ASP A 278 17.93 12.28 -4.88
C ASP A 278 16.95 11.85 -6.01
N PHE A 279 17.14 12.43 -7.20
CA PHE A 279 16.20 12.28 -8.31
C PHE A 279 16.07 10.83 -8.76
N ALA A 280 17.19 10.11 -8.82
CA ALA A 280 17.23 8.71 -9.23
C ALA A 280 16.37 7.85 -8.30
N LEU A 281 16.52 8.01 -6.97
CA LEU A 281 15.72 7.25 -6.01
C LEU A 281 14.25 7.65 -6.01
N VAL A 282 13.93 8.95 -6.06
CA VAL A 282 12.52 9.38 -6.09
C VAL A 282 11.81 8.84 -7.33
N GLN A 283 12.44 8.93 -8.50
CA GLN A 283 11.91 8.38 -9.75
C GLN A 283 11.75 6.86 -9.69
N ALA A 284 12.78 6.15 -9.22
CA ALA A 284 12.77 4.70 -9.10
C ALA A 284 11.66 4.23 -8.15
N ILE A 285 11.56 4.81 -6.94
CA ILE A 285 10.58 4.38 -5.93
C ILE A 285 9.16 4.69 -6.39
N ALA A 286 8.92 5.87 -6.99
CA ALA A 286 7.60 6.25 -7.48
C ALA A 286 7.14 5.34 -8.62
N PHE A 287 8.01 5.06 -9.59
CA PHE A 287 7.72 4.13 -10.68
C PHE A 287 7.51 2.71 -10.18
N PHE A 288 8.42 2.20 -9.35
CA PHE A 288 8.35 0.84 -8.81
C PHE A 288 7.08 0.63 -7.97
N SER A 289 6.74 1.58 -7.08
CA SER A 289 5.52 1.52 -6.29
C SER A 289 4.28 1.51 -7.19
N SER A 290 4.28 2.34 -8.24
CA SER A 290 3.19 2.35 -9.22
C SER A 290 3.09 1.04 -9.99
N PHE A 291 4.23 0.47 -10.39
CA PHE A 291 4.31 -0.84 -11.04
C PHE A 291 3.72 -1.95 -10.16
N VAL A 292 4.08 -1.98 -8.87
CA VAL A 292 3.52 -2.94 -7.91
C VAL A 292 2.02 -2.77 -7.75
N VAL A 293 1.53 -1.54 -7.55
CA VAL A 293 0.09 -1.25 -7.38
C VAL A 293 -0.70 -1.61 -8.64
N VAL A 294 -0.23 -1.21 -9.81
CA VAL A 294 -0.87 -1.55 -11.10
C VAL A 294 -0.90 -3.07 -11.31
N THR A 295 0.18 -3.77 -10.97
CA THR A 295 0.25 -5.23 -11.05
C THR A 295 -0.76 -5.88 -10.10
N LEU A 296 -0.84 -5.43 -8.85
CA LEU A 296 -1.81 -5.94 -7.86
C LEU A 296 -3.26 -5.68 -8.29
N ASN A 297 -3.54 -4.51 -8.87
CA ASN A 297 -4.85 -4.19 -9.42
C ASN A 297 -5.19 -5.10 -10.61
N LEU A 298 -4.26 -5.31 -11.53
CA LEU A 298 -4.44 -6.23 -12.65
C LEU A 298 -4.71 -7.67 -12.18
N LEU A 299 -3.96 -8.15 -11.18
CA LEU A 299 -4.19 -9.46 -10.57
C LEU A 299 -5.56 -9.56 -9.90
N THR A 300 -5.98 -8.51 -9.20
CA THR A 300 -7.29 -8.45 -8.54
C THR A 300 -8.43 -8.41 -9.56
N ASP A 301 -8.29 -7.63 -10.63
CA ASP A 301 -9.24 -7.54 -11.74
C ASP A 301 -9.38 -8.88 -12.48
N ILE A 302 -8.27 -9.60 -12.66
CA ILE A 302 -8.28 -10.95 -13.24
C ILE A 302 -8.95 -11.94 -12.30
N ALA A 303 -8.59 -11.93 -11.01
CA ALA A 303 -9.20 -12.79 -10.00
C ALA A 303 -10.72 -12.57 -9.91
N TYR A 304 -11.16 -11.32 -9.98
CA TYR A 304 -12.58 -10.95 -10.02
C TYR A 304 -13.27 -11.48 -11.29
N GLY A 305 -12.66 -11.29 -12.47
CA GLY A 305 -13.18 -11.82 -13.74
C GLY A 305 -13.26 -13.35 -13.81
N LEU A 306 -12.44 -14.06 -13.02
CA LEU A 306 -12.51 -15.51 -12.88
C LEU A 306 -13.58 -15.95 -11.87
N ALA A 307 -13.76 -15.20 -10.78
CA ALA A 307 -14.71 -15.49 -9.72
C ALA A 307 -16.17 -15.19 -10.12
N ASP A 308 -16.41 -14.14 -10.91
CA ASP A 308 -17.75 -13.78 -11.37
C ASP A 308 -17.88 -13.91 -12.91
N PRO A 309 -18.60 -14.93 -13.41
CA PRO A 309 -18.82 -15.14 -14.84
C PRO A 309 -19.70 -14.08 -15.51
N ARG A 310 -20.35 -13.17 -14.77
CA ARG A 310 -21.21 -12.09 -15.31
C ARG A 310 -20.43 -10.97 -15.99
N ILE A 311 -19.16 -10.78 -15.62
CA ILE A 311 -18.27 -9.72 -16.15
C ILE A 311 -17.79 -10.06 -17.58
N ARG A 312 -18.10 -11.25 -18.10
CA ARG A 312 -17.61 -11.73 -19.40
C ARG A 312 -18.24 -11.04 -20.62
N TYR A 313 -19.27 -10.21 -20.43
CA TYR A 313 -20.10 -9.63 -21.50
C TYR A 313 -19.84 -8.15 -21.82
N GLU A 314 -18.84 -7.51 -21.20
CA GLU A 314 -18.34 -6.18 -21.61
C GLU A 314 -16.93 -6.24 -22.22
#